data_AF-A0A1G0GDS1-F1
#
_entry.id   AF-A0A1G0GDS1-F1
#
_cell.length_a   1.000
_cell.length_b   1.000
_cell.length_c   1.000
_cell.angle_alpha   90.00
_cell.angle_beta   90.00
_cell.angle_gamma   90.00
#
_symmetry.space_group_name_H-M   'P 1'
#
loop_
_entity.id
_entity.type
_entity.pdbx_description
1 polymer ?
#
loop_
_entity_poly.entity_id
_entity_poly.type
_entity_poly.pdbx_seq_one_letter_code
_entity_poly.pdbx_strand_id
1 'polypeptide(L)'
;MTKQNNLSNDSTQQYDEIKYAHFCDALEKQYKNAKEEGLFEVLKVLELDKEHSDVQLVHAVNYFNEKDGIVEKDAPIDFLTEREKRIVNRDGKFRPNLYCMLLSSKFAEAIQNKSAFIQDSFRYAFDSQ
;
A
#
# COMPACT_ATOMS: atom_id res chain seq x y z
N MET A 1 -12.96 -41.00 -21.32
CA MET A 1 -12.32 -40.99 -19.99
C MET A 1 -11.32 -39.83 -19.96
N THR A 2 -11.63 -38.73 -19.29
CA THR A 2 -10.60 -37.77 -18.82
C THR A 2 -11.22 -36.86 -17.75
N LYS A 3 -11.01 -37.20 -16.48
CA LYS A 3 -11.20 -36.31 -15.33
C LYS A 3 -10.07 -36.59 -14.35
N GLN A 4 -8.95 -35.88 -14.51
CA GLN A 4 -7.96 -35.71 -13.45
C GLN A 4 -6.96 -34.63 -13.90
N ASN A 5 -7.03 -33.45 -13.25
CA ASN A 5 -5.91 -32.52 -13.00
C ASN A 5 -6.28 -31.20 -12.29
N ASN A 6 -7.52 -31.02 -11.78
CA ASN A 6 -7.93 -29.74 -11.17
C ASN A 6 -7.84 -29.66 -9.63
N LEU A 7 -7.49 -30.74 -8.91
CA LEU A 7 -7.54 -30.78 -7.44
C LEU A 7 -6.25 -30.28 -6.74
N SER A 8 -5.10 -30.34 -7.41
CA SER A 8 -3.80 -30.01 -6.80
C SER A 8 -3.46 -28.52 -6.84
N ASN A 9 -3.99 -27.81 -7.84
CA ASN A 9 -3.77 -26.37 -8.01
C ASN A 9 -4.59 -25.55 -7.01
N ASP A 10 -5.81 -26.00 -6.72
CA ASP A 10 -6.77 -25.30 -5.86
C ASP A 10 -6.31 -25.28 -4.38
N SER A 11 -5.82 -26.40 -3.87
CA SER A 11 -5.30 -26.49 -2.49
C SER A 11 -4.02 -25.68 -2.27
N THR A 12 -3.13 -25.64 -3.27
CA THR A 12 -1.89 -24.84 -3.23
C THR A 12 -2.21 -23.34 -3.25
N GLN A 13 -3.13 -22.92 -4.13
CA GLN A 13 -3.57 -21.53 -4.22
C GLN A 13 -4.32 -21.09 -2.95
N GLN A 14 -5.19 -21.94 -2.40
CA GLN A 14 -5.88 -21.68 -1.14
C GLN A 14 -4.91 -21.52 0.03
N TYR A 15 -3.88 -22.37 0.11
CA TYR A 15 -2.84 -22.27 1.14
C TYR A 15 -2.02 -20.99 1.01
N ASP A 16 -1.68 -20.57 -0.20
CA ASP A 16 -1.00 -19.30 -0.46
C ASP A 16 -1.86 -18.11 -0.02
N GLU A 17 -3.16 -18.12 -0.31
CA GLU A 17 -4.08 -17.05 0.14
C GLU A 17 -4.22 -17.00 1.67
N ILE A 18 -4.25 -18.15 2.36
CA ILE A 18 -4.24 -18.19 3.83
C ILE A 18 -2.95 -17.59 4.39
N LYS A 19 -1.80 -17.99 3.84
CA LYS A 19 -0.49 -17.45 4.25
C LYS A 19 -0.41 -15.94 4.07
N TYR A 20 -0.82 -15.47 2.91
CA TYR A 20 -0.83 -14.05 2.61
C TYR A 20 -1.77 -13.29 3.54
N ALA A 21 -2.91 -13.88 3.89
CA ALA A 21 -3.80 -13.26 4.86
C ALA A 21 -3.17 -13.09 6.24
N HIS A 22 -2.48 -14.12 6.74
CA HIS A 22 -1.73 -14.01 8.00
C HIS A 22 -0.60 -13.00 7.92
N PHE A 23 0.09 -12.90 6.78
CA PHE A 23 1.09 -11.87 6.55
C PHE A 23 0.49 -10.47 6.63
N CYS A 24 -0.65 -10.22 5.97
CA CYS A 24 -1.36 -8.94 6.07
C CYS A 24 -1.85 -8.64 7.49
N ASP A 25 -2.27 -9.64 8.26
CA ASP A 25 -2.64 -9.45 9.67
C ASP A 25 -1.44 -8.98 10.51
N ALA A 26 -0.24 -9.51 10.24
CA ALA A 26 0.99 -9.06 10.88
C ALA A 26 1.35 -7.62 10.49
N LEU A 27 1.24 -7.28 9.20
CA LEU A 27 1.45 -5.91 8.71
C LEU A 27 0.50 -4.90 9.35
N GLU A 28 -0.78 -5.25 9.45
CA GLU A 28 -1.78 -4.39 10.09
C GLU A 28 -1.46 -4.15 11.56
N LYS A 29 -1.03 -5.20 12.27
CA LYS A 29 -0.61 -5.10 13.68
C LYS A 29 0.60 -4.18 13.82
N GLN A 30 1.59 -4.32 12.95
CA GLN A 30 2.79 -3.48 12.96
C GLN A 30 2.43 -2.00 12.73
N TYR A 31 1.50 -1.73 11.81
CA TYR A 31 1.03 -0.37 11.56
C TYR A 31 0.37 0.25 12.80
N LYS A 32 -0.51 -0.51 13.48
CA LYS A 32 -1.18 -0.04 14.70
C LYS A 32 -0.18 0.39 15.77
N ASN A 33 0.82 -0.46 16.02
CA ASN A 33 1.89 -0.14 16.97
C ASN A 33 2.67 1.12 16.55
N ALA A 34 3.10 1.20 15.29
CA ALA A 34 3.86 2.35 14.79
C ALA A 34 3.05 3.66 14.82
N LYS A 35 1.73 3.58 14.63
CA LYS A 35 0.83 4.72 14.74
C LYS A 35 0.70 5.21 16.19
N GLU A 36 0.60 4.30 17.16
CA GLU A 36 0.57 4.64 18.59
C GLU A 36 1.90 5.28 19.05
N GLU A 37 3.02 4.91 18.42
CA GLU A 37 4.36 5.44 18.67
C GLU A 37 4.67 6.75 17.91
N GLY A 38 3.76 7.26 17.06
CA GLY A 38 3.94 8.51 16.30
C GLY A 38 4.85 8.39 15.06
N LEU A 39 5.37 7.21 14.74
CA LEU A 39 6.31 7.01 13.62
C LEU A 39 5.68 7.29 12.24
N PHE A 40 4.35 7.27 12.17
CA PHE A 40 3.60 7.43 10.92
C PHE A 40 3.29 8.87 10.51
N GLU A 41 3.61 9.85 11.36
CA GLU A 41 3.41 11.27 11.04
C GLU A 41 4.26 11.72 9.85
N VAL A 42 5.39 11.06 9.59
CA VAL A 42 6.28 11.39 8.46
C VAL A 42 5.57 11.29 7.11
N LEU A 43 4.67 10.33 6.91
CA LEU A 43 3.96 10.19 5.64
C LEU A 43 3.01 11.34 5.37
N LYS A 44 2.50 11.99 6.43
CA LYS A 44 1.57 13.13 6.31
C LYS A 44 2.24 14.38 5.70
N VAL A 45 3.57 14.45 5.74
CA VAL A 45 4.35 15.60 5.27
C VAL A 45 4.95 15.36 3.88
N LEU A 46 4.87 14.13 3.37
CA LEU A 46 5.46 13.77 2.09
C LEU A 46 4.46 14.03 0.95
N GLU A 47 4.76 15.04 0.16
CA GLU A 47 4.11 15.29 -1.13
C GLU A 47 4.94 14.62 -2.24
N LEU A 48 4.26 13.99 -3.19
CA LEU A 48 4.90 13.40 -4.37
C LEU A 48 4.83 14.37 -5.55
N ASP A 49 5.92 14.42 -6.33
CA ASP A 49 5.95 15.11 -7.61
C ASP A 49 4.94 14.46 -8.57
N LYS A 50 3.94 15.24 -8.98
CA LYS A 50 2.81 14.75 -9.79
C LYS A 50 3.19 14.47 -11.24
N GLU A 51 4.26 15.07 -11.74
CA GLU A 51 4.69 14.95 -13.13
C GLU A 51 5.53 13.69 -13.35
N HIS A 52 6.32 13.32 -12.33
CA HIS A 52 7.33 12.25 -12.46
C HIS A 52 7.00 10.99 -11.65
N SER A 53 5.91 10.98 -10.87
CA SER A 53 5.52 9.83 -10.05
C SER A 53 4.30 9.09 -10.60
N ASP A 54 4.14 7.81 -10.19
CA ASP A 54 2.95 7.03 -10.49
C ASP A 54 1.66 7.75 -10.03
N VAL A 55 0.73 7.95 -10.97
CA VAL A 55 -0.49 8.74 -10.74
C VAL A 55 -1.44 8.11 -9.72
N GLN A 56 -1.49 6.77 -9.63
CA GLN A 56 -2.37 6.07 -8.71
C GLN A 56 -1.82 6.19 -7.28
N LEU A 57 -0.51 6.06 -7.13
CA LEU A 57 0.18 6.26 -5.86
C LEU A 57 0.08 7.71 -5.39
N VAL A 58 0.28 8.68 -6.29
CA VAL A 58 0.08 10.12 -6.00
C VAL A 58 -1.33 10.38 -5.49
N HIS A 59 -2.36 9.83 -6.15
CA HIS A 59 -3.74 9.99 -5.72
C HIS A 59 -3.98 9.43 -4.32
N ALA A 60 -3.44 8.25 -4.00
CA ALA A 60 -3.57 7.62 -2.70
C ALA A 60 -2.84 8.38 -1.57
N VAL A 61 -1.64 8.90 -1.85
CA VAL A 61 -0.88 9.73 -0.89
C VAL A 61 -1.59 11.06 -0.64
N ASN A 62 -2.07 11.74 -1.69
CA ASN A 62 -2.81 12.99 -1.53
C ASN A 62 -4.08 12.78 -0.70
N TYR A 63 -4.86 11.73 -1.00
CA TYR A 63 -6.03 11.37 -0.19
C TYR A 63 -5.67 11.17 1.28
N PHE A 64 -4.59 10.43 1.56
CA PHE A 64 -4.12 10.19 2.93
C PHE A 64 -3.75 11.50 3.64
N ASN A 65 -3.02 12.40 2.98
CA ASN A 65 -2.58 13.67 3.54
C ASN A 65 -3.77 14.63 3.77
N GLU A 66 -4.67 14.77 2.79
CA GLU A 66 -5.86 15.64 2.88
C GLU A 66 -6.81 15.23 4.02
N LYS A 67 -6.81 13.95 4.37
CA LYS A 67 -7.63 13.38 5.45
C LYS A 67 -6.89 13.25 6.79
N ASP A 68 -5.72 13.87 6.93
CA ASP A 68 -4.87 13.77 8.14
C ASP A 68 -4.56 12.32 8.55
N GLY A 69 -4.37 11.46 7.55
CA GLY A 69 -4.10 10.03 7.71
C GLY A 69 -5.31 9.19 8.15
N ILE A 70 -6.52 9.75 8.14
CA ILE A 70 -7.76 9.03 8.39
C ILE A 70 -8.25 8.44 7.06
N VAL A 71 -8.26 7.12 6.97
CA VAL A 71 -8.65 6.40 5.73
C VAL A 71 -9.99 5.70 5.93
N GLU A 72 -10.87 5.88 4.96
CA GLU A 72 -12.22 5.32 4.93
C GLU A 72 -12.42 4.47 3.66
N LYS A 73 -13.60 3.86 3.53
CA LYS A 73 -13.92 2.88 2.47
C LYS A 73 -13.90 3.44 1.04
N ASP A 74 -13.92 4.76 0.89
CA ASP A 74 -13.85 5.50 -0.37
C ASP A 74 -12.41 5.84 -0.78
N ALA A 75 -11.42 5.42 0.01
CA ALA A 75 -10.01 5.63 -0.29
C ALA A 75 -9.62 5.02 -1.66
N PRO A 76 -8.74 5.69 -2.43
CA PRO A 76 -8.26 5.17 -3.71
C PRO A 76 -7.53 3.84 -3.55
N ILE A 77 -7.94 2.78 -4.23
CA ILE A 77 -7.31 1.45 -4.12
C ILE A 77 -6.57 1.02 -5.38
N ASP A 78 -6.52 1.85 -6.42
CA ASP A 78 -5.99 1.45 -7.71
C ASP A 78 -4.49 1.16 -7.72
N PHE A 79 -3.74 1.77 -6.79
CA PHE A 79 -2.31 1.51 -6.57
C PHE A 79 -2.02 0.10 -5.99
N LEU A 80 -3.07 -0.61 -5.55
CA LEU A 80 -2.97 -1.96 -5.00
C LEU A 80 -3.14 -3.02 -6.08
N THR A 81 -2.49 -4.16 -5.90
CA THR A 81 -2.76 -5.37 -6.70
C THR A 81 -4.16 -5.92 -6.42
N GLU A 82 -4.71 -6.71 -7.34
CA GLU A 82 -6.03 -7.36 -7.12
C GLU A 82 -6.07 -8.23 -5.86
N ARG A 83 -4.94 -8.83 -5.48
CA ARG A 83 -4.82 -9.60 -4.24
C ARG A 83 -4.94 -8.70 -3.01
N GLU A 84 -4.22 -7.58 -3.01
CA GLU A 84 -4.25 -6.57 -1.95
C GLU A 84 -5.65 -5.94 -1.82
N LYS A 85 -6.31 -5.62 -2.95
CA LYS A 85 -7.68 -5.08 -2.96
C LYS A 85 -8.67 -6.01 -2.27
N ARG A 86 -8.60 -7.32 -2.56
CA ARG A 86 -9.47 -8.34 -1.93
C ARG A 86 -9.27 -8.40 -0.42
N ILE A 87 -8.02 -8.32 0.05
CA ILE A 87 -7.74 -8.46 1.48
C ILE A 87 -8.02 -7.19 2.28
N VAL A 88 -7.81 -6.01 1.69
CA VAL A 88 -8.16 -4.72 2.29
C VAL A 88 -9.68 -4.59 2.42
N ASN A 89 -10.45 -5.19 1.50
CA ASN A 89 -11.91 -5.25 1.53
C ASN A 89 -12.45 -6.64 1.90
N ARG A 90 -11.80 -7.32 2.86
CA ARG A 90 -12.16 -8.69 3.24
C ARG A 90 -13.53 -8.72 3.92
N ASP A 91 -14.40 -9.63 3.48
CA ASP A 91 -15.73 -9.88 4.06
C ASP A 91 -16.60 -8.61 4.19
N GLY A 92 -16.46 -7.67 3.25
CA GLY A 92 -17.18 -6.40 3.24
C GLY A 92 -16.71 -5.39 4.30
N LYS A 93 -15.61 -5.67 4.99
CA LYS A 93 -14.99 -4.77 5.97
C LYS A 93 -13.71 -4.18 5.41
N PHE A 94 -13.69 -2.86 5.27
CA PHE A 94 -12.48 -2.12 4.93
C PHE A 94 -11.49 -2.13 6.09
N ARG A 95 -10.22 -2.42 5.80
CA ARG A 95 -9.13 -2.49 6.78
C ARG A 95 -8.21 -1.27 6.64
N PRO A 96 -8.53 -0.13 7.28
CA PRO A 96 -7.79 1.13 7.08
C PRO A 96 -6.33 1.04 7.49
N ASN A 97 -6.01 0.35 8.59
CA ASN A 97 -4.63 0.21 9.04
C ASN A 97 -3.78 -0.65 8.08
N LEU A 98 -4.38 -1.67 7.46
CA LEU A 98 -3.70 -2.48 6.46
C LEU A 98 -3.47 -1.66 5.18
N TYR A 99 -4.49 -0.91 4.73
CA TYR A 99 -4.36 0.02 3.61
C TYR A 99 -3.16 0.94 3.81
N CYS A 100 -3.06 1.59 4.99
CA CYS A 100 -1.99 2.54 5.23
C CYS A 100 -0.61 1.88 5.21
N MET A 101 -0.47 0.66 5.76
CA MET A 101 0.79 -0.08 5.68
C MET A 101 1.19 -0.42 4.24
N LEU A 102 0.22 -0.85 3.42
CA LEU A 102 0.45 -1.13 2.01
C LEU A 102 0.83 0.15 1.24
N LEU A 103 0.16 1.28 1.53
CA LEU A 103 0.51 2.58 0.99
C LEU A 103 1.97 2.94 1.30
N SER A 104 2.40 2.78 2.56
CA SER A 104 3.80 3.02 2.95
C SER A 104 4.79 2.11 2.23
N SER A 105 4.44 0.83 2.12
CA SER A 105 5.29 -0.14 1.45
C SER A 105 5.46 0.21 -0.03
N LYS A 106 4.37 0.54 -0.73
CA LYS A 106 4.37 0.92 -2.15
C LYS A 106 5.07 2.25 -2.38
N PHE A 107 4.89 3.20 -1.48
CA PHE A 107 5.64 4.45 -1.47
C PHE A 107 7.14 4.21 -1.36
N ALA A 108 7.59 3.42 -0.39
CA ALA A 108 9.01 3.11 -0.21
C ALA A 108 9.60 2.35 -1.41
N GLU A 109 8.87 1.37 -1.95
CA GLU A 109 9.25 0.63 -3.16
C GLU A 109 9.39 1.59 -4.36
N ALA A 110 8.45 2.51 -4.55
CA ALA A 110 8.47 3.46 -5.65
C ALA A 110 9.65 4.44 -5.56
N ILE A 111 9.98 4.92 -4.36
CA ILE A 111 11.20 5.74 -4.16
C ILE A 111 12.45 4.92 -4.48
N GLN A 112 12.56 3.70 -3.96
CA GLN A 112 13.73 2.83 -4.18
C GLN A 112 13.94 2.54 -5.67
N ASN A 113 12.85 2.30 -6.40
CA ASN A 113 12.88 1.99 -7.83
C ASN A 113 12.85 3.24 -8.73
N LYS A 114 12.89 4.45 -8.16
CA LYS A 114 12.86 5.73 -8.88
C LYS A 114 11.61 5.91 -9.76
N SER A 115 10.48 5.38 -9.33
CA SER A 115 9.16 5.55 -9.96
C SER A 115 8.25 6.49 -9.18
N ALA A 116 8.74 7.06 -8.08
CA ALA A 116 8.14 8.18 -7.38
C ALA A 116 9.23 9.12 -6.85
N PHE A 117 8.96 10.42 -6.90
CA PHE A 117 9.87 11.47 -6.46
C PHE A 117 9.16 12.34 -5.43
N ILE A 118 9.85 12.71 -4.35
CA ILE A 118 9.31 13.64 -3.37
C ILE A 118 9.26 15.02 -4.04
N GLN A 119 8.20 15.79 -3.80
CA GLN A 119 8.07 17.14 -4.33
C GLN A 119 9.31 17.97 -3.95
N ASP A 120 9.80 18.75 -4.90
CA ASP A 120 11.02 19.55 -4.78
C ASP A 120 12.32 18.73 -4.54
N SER A 121 12.31 17.39 -4.60
CA SER A 121 13.54 16.60 -4.40
C SER A 121 14.63 16.93 -5.43
N PHE A 122 14.22 17.29 -6.65
CA PHE A 122 15.14 17.75 -7.70
C PHE A 122 15.74 19.13 -7.40
N ARG A 123 15.03 20.00 -6.69
CA ARG A 123 15.53 21.32 -6.30
C ARG A 123 16.74 21.20 -5.37
N TYR A 124 16.73 20.24 -4.45
CA TYR A 124 17.83 20.00 -3.51
C TYR A 124 18.91 19.05 -4.06
N ALA A 125 18.62 18.31 -5.14
CA ALA A 125 19.60 17.43 -5.78
C ALA A 125 20.60 18.18 -6.68
N PHE A 126 20.37 19.46 -6.98
CA PHE A 126 21.22 20.26 -7.89
C PHE A 126 21.88 21.50 -7.27
N ASP A 127 21.90 21.62 -5.93
CA ASP A 127 22.77 22.59 -5.23
C ASP A 127 24.20 22.02 -4.97
N SER A 128 24.60 20.97 -5.69
CA SER A 128 26.00 20.53 -5.76
C SER A 128 26.69 21.18 -6.96
N GLN A 129 27.35 22.31 -6.68
CA GLN A 129 28.57 22.91 -7.28
C GLN A 129 28.91 22.63 -8.74
#